data_AF-A0AA95HQB4-F1
#
_entry.id   AF-A0AA95HQB4-F1
#
_cell.length_a   1.000
_cell.length_b   1.000
_cell.length_c   1.000
_cell.angle_alpha   90.00
_cell.angle_beta   90.00
_cell.angle_gamma   90.00
#
_symmetry.space_group_name_H-M   'P 1'
#
loop_
_entity.id
_entity.type
_entity.pdbx_description
1 polymer ?
#
loop_
_entity_poly.entity_id
_entity_poly.type
_entity_poly.pdbx_seq_one_letter_code
_entity_poly.pdbx_strand_id
1 'polypeptide(L)'
;METNVLIIKNESLERFLIENFNVDAREIRGCTSYYHLMKNEIALKKSDMLKLDDNIEFHMEGRSPDGNFHVEYIYSYLVKEYDDVSFKLVLSDFDVRPIKR
;
A
#
# COMPACT_ATOMS: atom_id res chain seq x y z
N MET A 1 -22.49 5.31 -3.42
CA MET A 1 -21.43 4.67 -4.22
C MET A 1 -20.81 3.64 -3.31
N GLU A 2 -20.83 2.36 -3.70
CA GLU A 2 -20.08 1.33 -2.96
C GLU A 2 -18.60 1.59 -3.19
N THR A 3 -17.92 2.07 -2.16
CA THR A 3 -16.47 2.18 -2.19
C THR A 3 -15.91 0.79 -1.97
N ASN A 4 -15.32 0.19 -3.00
CA ASN A 4 -14.66 -1.09 -2.82
C ASN A 4 -13.40 -0.84 -1.98
N VAL A 5 -13.26 -1.60 -0.90
CA VAL A 5 -12.06 -1.60 -0.09
C VAL A 5 -11.27 -2.85 -0.45
N LEU A 6 -10.15 -2.66 -1.15
CA LEU A 6 -9.21 -3.75 -1.42
C LEU A 6 -8.24 -3.87 -0.24
N ILE A 7 -8.37 -4.95 0.53
CA ILE A 7 -7.50 -5.23 1.67
C ILE A 7 -6.37 -6.16 1.25
N ILE A 8 -5.12 -5.70 1.41
CA ILE A 8 -3.92 -6.46 1.06
C ILE A 8 -3.19 -6.81 2.35
N LYS A 9 -3.17 -8.11 2.68
CA LYS A 9 -2.49 -8.67 3.85
C LYS A 9 -1.21 -9.40 3.40
N ASN A 10 -0.11 -9.16 4.12
CA ASN A 10 1.28 -9.52 3.80
C ASN A 10 1.49 -10.96 3.26
N GLU A 11 2.36 -11.19 2.26
CA GLU A 11 3.79 -11.48 2.51
C GLU A 11 4.82 -10.64 1.72
N SER A 12 4.44 -9.82 0.73
CA SER A 12 5.38 -8.89 0.08
C SER A 12 4.67 -7.80 -0.72
N LEU A 13 4.65 -6.58 -0.16
CA LEU A 13 4.19 -5.38 -0.88
C LEU A 13 4.93 -5.19 -2.21
N GLU A 14 6.24 -5.43 -2.22
CA GLU A 14 7.05 -5.41 -3.43
C GLU A 14 6.49 -6.35 -4.51
N ARG A 15 6.26 -7.62 -4.15
CA ARG A 15 5.72 -8.61 -5.09
C ARG A 15 4.34 -8.19 -5.60
N PHE A 16 3.47 -7.72 -4.71
CA PHE A 16 2.14 -7.23 -5.09
C PHE A 16 2.24 -6.08 -6.12
N LEU A 17 3.10 -5.10 -5.87
CA LEU A 17 3.28 -3.95 -6.77
C LEU A 17 3.88 -4.35 -8.12
N ILE A 18 4.84 -5.26 -8.13
CA ILE A 18 5.46 -5.76 -9.37
C ILE A 18 4.45 -6.57 -10.18
N GLU A 19 3.76 -7.52 -9.57
CA GLU A 19 2.87 -8.47 -10.28
C GLU A 19 1.59 -7.81 -10.79
N ASN A 20 1.01 -6.87 -10.04
CA ASN A 20 -0.31 -6.34 -10.34
C ASN A 20 -0.29 -4.94 -10.98
N PHE A 21 0.82 -4.20 -10.83
CA PHE A 21 0.95 -2.81 -11.30
C PHE A 21 2.18 -2.55 -12.16
N ASN A 22 2.97 -3.60 -12.45
CA ASN A 22 4.14 -3.54 -13.32
C ASN A 22 5.13 -2.43 -12.92
N VAL A 23 5.30 -2.23 -11.61
CA VAL A 23 6.29 -1.32 -11.04
C VAL A 23 7.69 -1.89 -11.31
N ASP A 24 8.62 -1.05 -11.76
CA ASP A 24 9.98 -1.50 -12.03
C ASP A 24 10.65 -1.92 -10.71
N ALA A 25 11.08 -3.18 -10.63
CA ALA A 25 11.77 -3.71 -9.47
C ALA A 25 13.02 -2.89 -9.09
N ARG A 26 13.62 -2.12 -10.01
CA ARG A 26 14.74 -1.21 -9.70
C ARG A 26 14.31 0.01 -8.88
N GLU A 27 13.08 0.48 -9.04
CA GLU A 27 12.51 1.53 -8.17
C GLU A 27 12.25 1.01 -6.75
N ILE A 28 12.03 -0.31 -6.63
CA ILE A 28 11.79 -0.98 -5.35
C ILE A 28 13.09 -1.48 -4.70
N ARG A 29 14.09 -1.95 -5.46
CA ARG A 29 15.35 -2.54 -4.96
C ARG A 29 16.23 -1.59 -4.13
N GLY A 30 15.99 -0.28 -4.18
CA GLY A 30 16.63 0.70 -3.30
C GLY A 30 15.94 0.85 -1.93
N CYS A 31 14.75 0.28 -1.75
CA CYS A 31 13.98 0.35 -0.52
C CYS A 31 14.45 -0.74 0.44
N THR A 32 15.19 -0.34 1.48
CA THR A 32 15.69 -1.25 2.54
C THR A 32 14.59 -1.74 3.49
N SER A 33 13.36 -1.23 3.33
CA SER A 33 12.18 -1.60 4.10
C SER A 33 10.91 -1.24 3.34
N TYR A 34 9.83 -1.99 3.55
CA TYR A 34 8.51 -1.69 3.03
C TYR A 34 8.00 -0.30 3.44
N TYR A 35 8.44 0.23 4.58
CA TYR A 35 8.10 1.60 4.99
C TYR A 35 8.58 2.66 3.99
N HIS A 36 9.66 2.41 3.25
CA HIS A 36 10.15 3.33 2.22
C HIS A 36 9.25 3.34 0.96
N LEU A 37 8.44 2.30 0.78
CA LEU A 37 7.43 2.22 -0.27
C LEU A 37 6.14 2.94 0.14
N MET A 38 5.86 3.06 1.45
CA MET A 38 4.68 3.75 1.98
C MET A 38 4.89 5.26 2.00
N LYS A 39 4.70 5.87 0.84
CA LYS A 39 4.78 7.33 0.64
C LYS A 39 3.38 7.94 0.70
N ASN A 40 3.31 9.26 0.93
CA ASN A 40 2.04 9.98 0.82
C ASN A 40 1.38 9.79 -0.55
N GLU A 41 2.20 9.57 -1.59
CA GLU A 41 1.74 9.37 -2.95
C GLU A 41 2.54 8.27 -3.64
N ILE A 42 1.85 7.34 -4.31
CA ILE A 42 2.44 6.24 -5.07
C ILE A 42 1.81 6.22 -6.46
N ALA A 43 2.61 6.34 -7.52
CA ALA A 43 2.13 6.21 -8.89
C ALA A 43 2.17 4.75 -9.34
N LEU A 44 1.10 4.26 -9.96
CA LEU A 44 0.93 2.89 -10.43
C LEU A 44 0.30 2.89 -11.81
N LYS A 45 0.67 1.95 -12.68
CA LYS A 45 -0.04 1.80 -13.95
C LYS A 45 -1.48 1.35 -13.71
N LYS A 46 -2.42 1.82 -14.54
CA LYS A 46 -3.82 1.38 -14.50
C LYS A 46 -3.87 -0.15 -14.64
N SER A 47 -4.72 -0.77 -13.85
CA SER A 47 -4.92 -2.22 -13.76
C SER A 47 -6.40 -2.47 -13.53
N ASP A 48 -6.92 -3.59 -14.03
CA ASP A 48 -8.33 -3.98 -13.87
C ASP A 48 -8.72 -4.23 -12.41
N MET A 49 -7.73 -4.33 -11.51
CA MET A 49 -7.94 -4.51 -10.08
C MET A 49 -8.40 -3.24 -9.35
N LEU A 50 -8.17 -2.06 -9.91
CA LEU A 50 -8.47 -0.78 -9.26
C LEU A 50 -9.36 0.11 -10.12
N LYS A 51 -10.25 0.84 -9.46
CA LYS A 51 -11.05 1.89 -10.06
C LYS A 51 -10.78 3.22 -9.36
N LEU A 52 -11.09 4.31 -10.05
CA LEU A 52 -11.05 5.64 -9.45
C LEU A 52 -11.96 5.68 -8.21
N ASP A 53 -11.47 6.37 -7.18
CA ASP A 53 -12.10 6.53 -5.87
C ASP A 53 -12.26 5.25 -5.04
N ASP A 54 -11.67 4.12 -5.47
CA ASP A 54 -11.51 2.95 -4.60
C ASP A 54 -10.59 3.28 -3.42
N ASN A 55 -10.79 2.58 -2.31
CA ASN A 55 -9.87 2.60 -1.18
C ASN A 55 -9.05 1.31 -1.16
N ILE A 56 -7.75 1.45 -0.89
CA ILE A 56 -6.83 0.32 -0.74
C ILE A 56 -6.24 0.40 0.64
N GLU A 57 -6.28 -0.72 1.37
CA GLU A 57 -5.65 -0.84 2.68
C GLU A 57 -4.51 -1.84 2.61
N PHE A 58 -3.30 -1.37 2.95
CA PHE A 58 -2.15 -2.24 3.13
C PHE A 58 -1.97 -2.54 4.61
N HIS A 59 -2.13 -3.82 4.96
CA HIS A 59 -1.98 -4.33 6.31
C HIS A 59 -0.63 -5.04 6.45
N MET A 60 0.22 -4.49 7.30
CA MET A 60 1.60 -4.96 7.45
C MET A 60 1.92 -5.23 8.92
N GLU A 61 2.20 -6.48 9.24
CA GLU A 61 2.72 -6.84 10.55
C GLU A 61 4.16 -6.38 10.73
N GLY A 62 4.45 -5.83 11.89
CA GLY A 62 5.78 -5.38 12.27
C GLY A 62 5.97 -5.35 13.78
N ARG A 63 7.06 -4.69 14.18
CA ARG A 63 7.32 -4.34 15.58
C ARG A 63 6.98 -2.87 15.78
N SER A 64 6.54 -2.55 16.99
CA SER A 64 6.44 -1.17 17.46
C SER A 64 7.83 -0.48 17.42
N PRO A 65 7.89 0.86 17.37
CA PRO A 65 9.16 1.59 17.29
C PRO A 65 10.15 1.26 18.42
N ASP A 66 9.65 0.89 19.61
CA ASP A 66 10.44 0.46 20.76
C ASP A 66 10.75 -1.04 20.78
N GLY A 67 10.25 -1.80 19.80
CA GLY A 67 10.47 -3.23 19.62
C GLY A 67 9.61 -4.14 20.50
N ASN A 68 8.86 -3.60 21.45
CA ASN A 68 8.29 -4.36 22.56
C ASN A 68 7.02 -5.13 22.18
N PHE A 69 6.23 -4.58 21.26
CA PHE A 69 4.94 -5.12 20.84
C PHE A 69 4.92 -5.48 19.37
N HIS A 70 4.19 -6.55 19.04
CA HIS A 70 3.76 -6.81 17.68
C HIS A 70 2.60 -5.87 17.33
N VAL A 71 2.72 -5.21 16.19
CA VAL A 71 1.72 -4.24 15.71
C VAL A 71 1.41 -4.51 14.25
N GLU A 72 0.21 -4.17 13.84
CA GLU A 72 -0.23 -4.11 12.46
C GLU A 72 -0.26 -2.63 12.06
N TYR A 73 0.52 -2.28 11.05
CA TYR A 73 0.48 -0.98 10.40
C TYR A 73 -0.53 -1.05 9.26
N ILE A 74 -1.53 -0.17 9.28
CA ILE A 74 -2.58 -0.09 8.28
C ILE A 74 -2.45 1.24 7.56
N TYR A 75 -2.16 1.19 6.27
CA TYR A 75 -2.09 2.37 5.41
C TYR A 75 -3.24 2.35 4.43
N SER A 76 -4.10 3.36 4.51
CA SER A 76 -5.27 3.53 3.65
C SER A 76 -4.94 4.54 2.55
N TYR A 77 -5.19 4.16 1.30
CA TYR A 77 -4.98 4.99 0.13
C TYR A 77 -6.25 5.14 -0.67
N LEU A 78 -6.49 6.35 -1.16
CA LEU A 78 -7.53 6.65 -2.13
C LEU A 78 -6.95 6.61 -3.54
N VAL A 79 -7.57 5.86 -4.45
CA VAL A 79 -7.17 5.79 -5.85
C VAL A 79 -7.62 7.05 -6.58
N LYS A 80 -6.66 7.79 -7.13
CA LYS A 80 -6.89 8.99 -7.95
C LYS A 80 -6.31 8.82 -9.34
N GLU A 81 -6.80 9.65 -10.25
CA GLU A 81 -6.20 9.75 -11.58
C GLU A 81 -4.84 10.45 -11.49
N TYR A 82 -3.85 9.90 -12.20
CA TYR A 82 -2.54 10.54 -12.37
C TYR A 82 -2.37 11.05 -13.79
N ASP A 83 -2.55 10.15 -14.75
CA ASP A 83 -2.55 10.42 -16.19
C ASP A 83 -3.45 9.39 -16.92
N ASP A 84 -3.42 9.41 -18.25
CA ASP A 84 -4.26 8.54 -19.10
C ASP A 84 -4.03 7.05 -18.84
N VAL A 85 -2.83 6.64 -18.40
CA VAL A 85 -2.40 5.24 -18.26
C VAL A 85 -2.03 4.84 -16.83
N SER A 86 -2.09 5.77 -15.87
CA SER A 86 -1.64 5.58 -14.50
C SER A 86 -2.64 6.11 -13.47
N PHE A 87 -2.70 5.43 -12.34
CA PHE A 87 -3.33 5.91 -11.11
C PHE A 87 -2.29 6.48 -10.16
N LYS A 88 -2.73 7.34 -9.24
CA LYS A 88 -2.00 7.75 -8.05
C LYS A 88 -2.76 7.28 -6.82
N LEU A 89 -2.11 6.50 -5.97
CA LEU A 89 -2.58 6.22 -4.62
C LEU A 89 -2.21 7.40 -3.74
N VAL A 90 -3.19 8.03 -3.10
CA VAL A 90 -2.99 9.14 -2.16
C VAL A 90 -3.30 8.64 -0.75
N LEU A 91 -2.32 8.71 0.15
CA LEU A 91 -2.48 8.29 1.54
C LEU A 91 -3.60 9.12 2.17
N SER A 92 -4.67 8.45 2.58
CA SER A 92 -5.85 9.05 3.19
C SER A 92 -5.85 8.88 4.70
N ASP A 93 -5.33 7.77 5.20
CA ASP A 93 -5.24 7.48 6.63
C ASP A 93 -4.08 6.53 6.96
N PHE A 94 -3.63 6.56 8.20
CA PHE A 94 -2.62 5.66 8.74
C PHE A 94 -2.94 5.31 10.19
N ASP A 95 -3.11 4.02 10.45
CA ASP A 95 -3.44 3.48 11.77
C ASP A 95 -2.41 2.42 12.21
N VAL A 96 -2.23 2.29 13.52
CA VAL A 96 -1.33 1.29 14.12
C VAL A 96 -2.08 0.55 15.22
N ARG A 97 -2.28 -0.75 15.00
CA ARG A 97 -3.04 -1.59 15.92
C ARG A 97 -2.14 -2.59 16.63
N PRO A 98 -2.26 -2.76 17.95
CA PRO A 98 -1.57 -3.85 18.63
C PRO A 98 -2.15 -5.20 18.19
N ILE A 99 -1.27 -6.14 17.84
CA ILE A 99 -1.68 -7.52 17.56
C ILE A 99 -1.75 -8.23 18.91
N LYS A 100 -2.96 -8.40 19.44
CA LYS A 100 -3.18 -9.25 20.62
C LYS A 100 -2.98 -10.71 20.19
N ARG A 101 -1.92 -11.34 20.69
CA ARG A 101 -1.76 -12.80 20.66
C ARG A 101 -2.64 -13.46 21.70
#